data_AF-A0A178F926-F1
#
_entry.id   AF-A0A178F926-F1
#
_cell.length_a   1.000
_cell.length_b   1.000
_cell.length_c   1.000
_cell.angle_alpha   90.00
_cell.angle_beta   90.00
_cell.angle_gamma   90.00
#
_symmetry.space_group_name_H-M   'P 1'
#
loop_
_entity.id
_entity.type
_entity.pdbx_description
1 polymer ?
#
loop_
_entity_poly.entity_id
_entity_poly.type
_entity_poly.pdbx_seq_one_letter_code
_entity_poly.pdbx_strand_id
1 'polypeptide(L)'
;MADLNRKIPETIDSPLLIGLPEGTPRIEYTNMEDIKCLVDRRAQLCCLDTSKSPFIIVINIPHTFLQDFDNVYPDKGPRISTNLRDRVLILETMVGKIHEIAARGLEGYLRERIRDMKLNYITTRSGAGRATSDTFTKEPDGSFTLLDRDWPILVIEAGVSESEAKLNIDARGWLESPKSETEVVITIKINRHSPEITFKRWEKSTSTPQRVTRSFHQPAISNEIVHAKYQNDVTEITGDMVIPLAKIAGRGPQNSNEDDITVTKAAFEEICKEVWAAQKFLK
;
A
#
# COMPACT_ATOMS: atom_id res chain seq x y z
N MET A 1 35.32 25.73 -18.15
CA MET A 1 35.10 25.09 -16.84
C MET A 1 34.15 25.98 -16.08
N ALA A 2 32.87 25.61 -16.02
CA ALA A 2 31.85 26.35 -15.30
C ALA A 2 31.66 25.72 -13.92
N ASP A 3 31.62 26.58 -12.92
CA ASP A 3 31.67 26.29 -11.49
C ASP A 3 30.53 25.36 -11.05
N LEU A 4 30.89 24.16 -10.59
CA LEU A 4 29.97 23.13 -10.13
C LEU A 4 29.60 23.38 -8.65
N ASN A 5 29.19 24.60 -8.31
CA ASN A 5 28.54 24.86 -7.03
C ASN A 5 27.06 24.44 -7.13
N ARG A 6 26.84 23.13 -7.27
CA ARG A 6 25.55 22.51 -6.96
C ARG A 6 25.35 22.71 -5.46
N LYS A 7 24.45 23.62 -5.08
CA LYS A 7 23.89 23.67 -3.73
C LYS A 7 23.50 22.24 -3.35
N ILE A 8 23.99 21.78 -2.21
CA ILE A 8 23.45 20.59 -1.55
C ILE A 8 21.94 20.84 -1.44
N PRO A 9 21.07 19.99 -2.00
CA PRO A 9 19.63 20.19 -1.90
C PRO A 9 19.26 20.33 -0.42
N GLU A 10 18.38 21.28 -0.09
CA GLU A 10 17.77 21.33 1.24
C GLU A 10 17.34 19.90 1.64
N THR A 11 17.68 19.49 2.85
CA THR A 11 17.27 18.18 3.35
C THR A 11 15.76 18.17 3.47
N ILE A 12 15.09 17.71 2.42
CA ILE A 12 13.64 17.51 2.45
C ILE A 12 13.37 16.38 3.44
N ASP A 13 12.80 16.76 4.58
CA ASP A 13 12.31 15.85 5.60
C ASP A 13 10.87 15.50 5.26
N SER A 14 10.67 14.30 4.72
CA SER A 14 9.35 13.76 4.43
C SER A 14 9.27 12.30 4.87
N PRO A 15 8.23 11.92 5.63
CA PRO A 15 8.03 10.53 6.04
C PRO A 15 8.00 9.56 4.85
N LEU A 16 7.56 10.01 3.67
CA LEU A 16 7.52 9.18 2.46
C LEU A 16 8.87 8.56 2.11
N LEU A 17 9.98 9.22 2.44
CA LEU A 17 11.33 8.74 2.10
C LEU A 17 11.81 7.57 2.97
N ILE A 18 11.12 7.28 4.07
CA ILE A 18 11.54 6.26 5.04
C ILE A 18 11.24 4.86 4.52
N GLY A 19 12.21 3.96 4.63
CA GLY A 19 12.00 2.53 4.40
C GLY A 19 11.95 2.09 2.93
N LEU A 20 12.33 2.98 2.01
CA LEU A 20 12.61 2.62 0.62
C LEU A 20 13.89 1.77 0.52
N PRO A 21 14.01 0.89 -0.50
CA PRO A 21 15.18 0.03 -0.61
C PRO A 21 16.46 0.84 -0.88
N GLU A 22 17.60 0.31 -0.45
CA GLU A 22 18.90 0.93 -0.69
C GLU A 22 19.17 1.11 -2.20
N GLY A 23 19.86 2.20 -2.56
CA GLY A 23 20.13 2.52 -3.96
C GLY A 23 18.89 2.96 -4.76
N THR A 24 17.82 3.38 -4.08
CA THR A 24 16.70 4.09 -4.72
C THR A 24 17.19 5.44 -5.25
N PRO A 25 17.12 5.70 -6.57
CA PRO A 25 17.57 6.95 -7.16
C PRO A 25 16.72 8.12 -6.66
N ARG A 26 17.38 9.24 -6.38
CA ARG A 26 16.76 10.51 -5.99
C ARG A 26 17.14 11.59 -6.98
N ILE A 27 16.15 12.28 -7.52
CA ILE A 27 16.32 13.33 -8.52
C ILE A 27 15.47 14.56 -8.20
N GLU A 28 15.92 15.73 -8.64
CA GLU A 28 15.08 16.93 -8.69
C GLU A 28 14.22 16.92 -9.95
N TYR A 29 12.98 17.37 -9.82
CA TYR A 29 12.09 17.52 -10.96
C TYR A 29 12.60 18.58 -11.94
N THR A 30 12.63 18.23 -13.23
CA THR A 30 12.98 19.15 -14.33
C THR A 30 11.78 19.32 -15.27
N ASN A 31 11.37 18.24 -15.91
CA ASN A 31 10.24 18.17 -16.83
C ASN A 31 9.73 16.71 -16.92
N MET A 32 8.53 16.52 -17.47
CA MET A 32 7.93 15.19 -17.59
C MET A 32 8.61 14.25 -18.60
N GLU A 33 9.34 14.78 -19.59
CA GLU A 33 10.07 13.95 -20.56
C GLU A 33 11.24 13.21 -19.90
N ASP A 34 11.99 13.92 -19.05
CA ASP A 34 13.06 13.34 -18.23
C ASP A 34 12.50 12.29 -17.26
N ILE A 35 11.36 12.58 -16.61
CA ILE A 35 10.67 11.62 -15.74
C ILE A 35 10.31 10.36 -16.50
N LYS A 36 9.73 10.48 -17.71
CA LYS A 36 9.36 9.34 -18.54
C LYS A 36 10.57 8.49 -18.93
N CYS A 37 11.64 9.12 -19.40
CA CYS A 37 12.89 8.44 -19.73
C CYS A 37 13.47 7.67 -18.53
N LEU A 38 13.43 8.27 -17.34
CA LEU A 38 13.90 7.63 -16.11
C LEU A 38 13.04 6.45 -15.67
N VAL A 39 11.71 6.57 -15.78
CA VAL A 39 10.76 5.49 -15.49
C VAL A 39 11.04 4.29 -16.40
N ASP A 40 11.14 4.52 -17.72
CA ASP A 40 11.40 3.45 -18.70
C ASP A 40 12.74 2.76 -18.44
N ARG A 41 13.79 3.54 -18.20
CA ARG A 41 15.13 3.00 -17.90
C ARG A 41 15.14 2.20 -16.60
N ARG A 42 14.44 2.67 -15.57
CA ARG A 42 14.39 1.99 -14.27
C ARG A 42 13.60 0.69 -14.37
N ALA A 43 12.46 0.70 -15.05
CA ALA A 43 11.66 -0.50 -15.30
C ALA A 43 12.48 -1.56 -16.04
N GLN A 44 13.19 -1.19 -17.12
CA GLN A 44 14.09 -2.10 -17.84
C GLN A 44 15.19 -2.68 -16.95
N LEU A 45 15.81 -1.84 -16.10
CA LEU A 45 16.84 -2.29 -15.17
C LEU A 45 16.28 -3.30 -14.16
N CYS A 46 15.09 -3.05 -13.60
CA CYS A 46 14.42 -3.94 -12.65
C CYS A 46 13.94 -5.25 -13.31
N CYS A 47 13.57 -5.23 -14.59
CA CYS A 47 13.30 -6.46 -15.36
C CYS A 47 14.53 -7.37 -15.43
N LEU A 48 15.72 -6.79 -15.59
CA LEU A 48 16.98 -7.52 -15.75
C LEU A 48 17.57 -7.96 -14.40
N ASP A 49 17.39 -7.16 -13.35
CA ASP A 49 17.91 -7.40 -12.03
C ASP A 49 16.87 -7.04 -10.97
N THR A 50 16.16 -8.05 -10.48
CA THR A 50 15.12 -7.92 -9.44
C THR A 50 15.69 -7.48 -8.08
N SER A 51 17.02 -7.41 -7.91
CA SER A 51 17.63 -6.85 -6.71
C SER A 51 17.47 -5.32 -6.65
N LYS A 52 17.38 -4.65 -7.80
CA LYS A 52 17.27 -3.18 -7.88
C LYS A 52 15.95 -2.69 -7.32
N SER A 53 16.00 -1.56 -6.63
CA SER A 53 14.79 -0.88 -6.14
C SER A 53 13.89 -0.49 -7.32
N PRO A 54 12.59 -0.86 -7.34
CA PRO A 54 11.67 -0.45 -8.39
C PRO A 54 11.24 1.01 -8.28
N PHE A 55 11.74 1.75 -7.27
CA PHE A 55 11.30 3.10 -6.97
C PHE A 55 12.22 4.16 -7.57
N ILE A 56 11.67 5.36 -7.77
CA ILE A 56 12.38 6.61 -8.02
C ILE A 56 11.81 7.66 -7.07
N ILE A 57 12.68 8.41 -6.39
CA ILE A 57 12.31 9.56 -5.57
C ILE A 57 12.47 10.82 -6.43
N VAL A 58 11.40 11.58 -6.58
CA VAL A 58 11.39 12.88 -7.26
C VAL A 58 11.07 13.95 -6.23
N ILE A 59 11.96 14.94 -6.12
CA ILE A 59 11.80 16.05 -5.18
C ILE A 59 11.59 17.38 -5.91
N ASN A 60 11.08 18.38 -5.20
CA ASN A 60 10.77 19.71 -5.71
C ASN A 60 9.75 19.68 -6.87
N ILE A 61 8.78 18.76 -6.82
CA ILE A 61 7.70 18.71 -7.81
C ILE A 61 6.84 19.98 -7.74
N PRO A 62 6.39 20.52 -8.89
CA PRO A 62 5.46 21.64 -8.91
C PRO A 62 4.06 21.22 -8.46
N HIS A 63 3.23 22.18 -8.04
CA HIS A 63 1.84 21.89 -7.69
C HIS A 63 1.00 21.37 -8.88
N THR A 64 1.43 21.65 -10.12
CA THR A 64 0.80 21.14 -11.35
C THR A 64 1.22 19.72 -11.71
N PHE A 65 2.15 19.11 -10.96
CA PHE A 65 2.77 17.84 -11.35
C PHE A 65 1.76 16.74 -11.65
N LEU A 66 0.70 16.60 -10.85
CA LEU A 66 -0.30 15.55 -11.09
C LEU A 66 -1.03 15.73 -12.43
N GLN A 67 -1.35 16.97 -12.80
CA GLN A 67 -1.97 17.26 -14.10
C GLN A 67 -1.00 16.94 -15.25
N ASP A 68 0.26 17.34 -15.11
CA ASP A 68 1.29 17.06 -16.12
C ASP A 68 1.56 15.55 -16.23
N PHE A 69 1.52 14.84 -15.10
CA PHE A 69 1.66 13.38 -15.01
C PHE A 69 0.50 12.67 -15.71
N ASP A 70 -0.74 13.06 -15.43
CA ASP A 70 -1.93 12.46 -16.05
C ASP A 70 -2.01 12.75 -17.56
N ASN A 71 -1.50 13.91 -18.01
CA ASN A 71 -1.39 14.22 -19.45
C ASN A 71 -0.38 13.30 -20.17
N VAL A 72 0.71 12.92 -19.49
CA VAL A 72 1.75 12.05 -20.07
C VAL A 72 1.40 10.56 -19.93
N TYR A 73 0.66 10.20 -18.88
CA TYR A 73 0.18 8.85 -18.59
C TYR A 73 -1.35 8.82 -18.49
N PRO A 74 -2.08 9.03 -19.61
CA PRO A 74 -3.54 9.11 -19.58
C PRO A 74 -4.22 7.77 -19.24
N ASP A 75 -3.55 6.64 -19.51
CA ASP A 75 -4.09 5.31 -19.24
C ASP A 75 -3.36 4.62 -18.07
N LYS A 76 -2.08 4.29 -18.28
CA LYS A 76 -1.27 3.54 -17.31
C LYS A 76 0.15 4.08 -17.25
N GLY A 77 0.54 4.52 -16.07
CA GLY A 77 1.89 4.97 -15.74
C GLY A 77 2.51 4.16 -14.60
N PRO A 78 3.68 4.59 -14.09
CA PRO A 78 4.19 4.09 -12.82
C PRO A 78 3.20 4.41 -11.70
N ARG A 79 3.14 3.57 -10.65
CA ARG A 79 2.31 3.91 -9.49
C ARG A 79 2.92 5.08 -8.74
N ILE A 80 2.08 5.92 -8.17
CA ILE A 80 2.54 7.12 -7.46
C ILE A 80 2.26 7.06 -5.96
N SER A 81 3.15 7.64 -5.17
CA SER A 81 2.91 8.01 -3.77
C SER A 81 3.49 9.38 -3.54
N THR A 82 2.66 10.39 -3.24
CA THR A 82 3.12 11.77 -3.12
C THR A 82 2.50 12.50 -1.94
N ASN A 83 3.28 13.41 -1.38
CA ASN A 83 2.83 14.47 -0.50
C ASN A 83 3.10 15.78 -1.23
N LEU A 84 2.03 16.40 -1.75
CA LEU A 84 2.12 17.63 -2.54
C LEU A 84 2.60 18.82 -1.72
N ARG A 85 2.39 18.81 -0.40
CA ARG A 85 2.89 19.84 0.51
C ARG A 85 4.40 19.77 0.66
N ASP A 86 4.93 18.57 0.84
CA ASP A 86 6.38 18.33 0.96
C ASP A 86 7.09 18.41 -0.41
N ARG A 87 6.31 18.42 -1.51
CA ARG A 87 6.80 18.39 -2.88
C ARG A 87 7.69 17.16 -3.16
N VAL A 88 7.30 16.03 -2.57
CA VAL A 88 7.97 14.73 -2.70
C VAL A 88 7.04 13.74 -3.37
N LEU A 89 7.55 13.08 -4.39
CA LEU A 89 6.90 12.00 -5.11
C LEU A 89 7.79 10.77 -5.12
N ILE A 90 7.16 9.61 -4.93
CA ILE A 90 7.73 8.30 -5.17
C ILE A 90 7.01 7.70 -6.36
N LEU A 91 7.79 7.29 -7.35
CA LEU A 91 7.31 6.53 -8.51
C LEU A 91 7.71 5.08 -8.31
N GLU A 92 6.74 4.17 -8.31
CA GLU A 92 6.98 2.74 -8.43
C GLU A 92 6.89 2.35 -9.90
N THR A 93 8.04 2.05 -10.50
CA THR A 93 8.19 1.84 -11.95
C THR A 93 7.83 0.44 -12.41
N MET A 94 7.76 -0.51 -11.49
CA MET A 94 7.44 -1.90 -11.76
C MET A 94 6.81 -2.55 -10.54
N VAL A 95 5.65 -3.18 -10.75
CA VAL A 95 5.01 -4.04 -9.75
C VAL A 95 5.43 -5.48 -10.02
N GLY A 96 5.99 -6.14 -9.01
CA GLY A 96 6.49 -7.50 -9.13
C GLY A 96 5.39 -8.57 -9.07
N LYS A 97 5.60 -9.71 -9.74
CA LYS A 97 4.66 -10.86 -9.68
C LYS A 97 4.36 -11.32 -8.25
N ILE A 98 5.38 -11.39 -7.40
CA ILE A 98 5.27 -11.81 -5.99
C ILE A 98 4.32 -10.90 -5.21
N HIS A 99 4.43 -9.59 -5.46
CA HIS A 99 3.60 -8.57 -4.85
C HIS A 99 2.12 -8.73 -5.27
N GLU A 100 1.86 -8.86 -6.58
CA GLU A 100 0.48 -9.02 -7.08
C GLU A 100 -0.16 -10.33 -6.58
N ILE A 101 0.57 -11.45 -6.51
CA ILE A 101 0.03 -12.71 -5.98
C ILE A 101 -0.48 -12.52 -4.55
N ALA A 102 0.31 -11.87 -3.69
CA ALA A 102 -0.07 -11.66 -2.30
C ALA A 102 -1.30 -10.73 -2.16
N ALA A 103 -1.26 -9.57 -2.82
CA ALA A 103 -2.34 -8.58 -2.74
C ALA A 103 -3.64 -9.12 -3.35
N ARG A 104 -3.57 -9.75 -4.54
CA ARG A 104 -4.73 -10.32 -5.22
C ARG A 104 -5.29 -11.56 -4.55
N GLY A 105 -4.44 -12.39 -3.93
CA GLY A 105 -4.88 -13.54 -3.14
C GLY A 105 -5.77 -13.10 -1.98
N LEU A 106 -5.31 -12.10 -1.21
CA LEU A 106 -6.10 -11.56 -0.10
C LEU A 106 -7.36 -10.81 -0.59
N GLU A 107 -7.23 -9.96 -1.62
CA GLU A 107 -8.40 -9.27 -2.21
C GLU A 107 -9.45 -10.27 -2.72
N GLY A 108 -9.00 -11.35 -3.36
CA GLY A 108 -9.86 -12.44 -3.83
C GLY A 108 -10.63 -13.09 -2.69
N TYR A 109 -9.94 -13.49 -1.62
CA TYR A 109 -10.58 -14.07 -0.44
C TYR A 109 -11.65 -13.14 0.16
N LEU A 110 -11.30 -11.87 0.39
CA LEU A 110 -12.22 -10.88 0.96
C LEU A 110 -13.45 -10.68 0.07
N ARG A 111 -13.25 -10.62 -1.24
CA ARG A 111 -14.35 -10.52 -2.22
C ARG A 111 -15.32 -11.69 -2.13
N GLU A 112 -14.81 -12.92 -2.03
CA GLU A 112 -15.69 -14.10 -1.91
C GLU A 112 -16.55 -14.02 -0.64
N ARG A 113 -15.95 -13.63 0.49
CA ARG A 113 -16.69 -13.45 1.76
C ARG A 113 -17.73 -12.34 1.67
N ILE A 114 -17.39 -11.19 1.08
CA ILE A 114 -18.34 -10.09 0.81
C ILE A 114 -19.49 -10.56 -0.08
N ARG A 115 -19.21 -11.40 -1.09
CA ARG A 115 -20.23 -11.96 -1.98
C ARG A 115 -21.14 -12.96 -1.26
N ASP A 116 -20.59 -13.82 -0.40
CA ASP A 116 -21.36 -14.78 0.39
C ASP A 116 -22.39 -14.07 1.29
N MET A 117 -21.99 -12.94 1.88
CA MET A 117 -22.87 -12.05 2.65
C MET A 117 -23.80 -11.19 1.79
N LYS A 118 -23.71 -11.31 0.45
CA LYS A 118 -24.46 -10.53 -0.54
C LYS A 118 -24.26 -9.03 -0.41
N LEU A 119 -23.09 -8.54 0.01
CA LEU A 119 -22.83 -7.10 0.21
C LEU A 119 -22.38 -6.36 -1.07
N ASN A 120 -22.29 -7.03 -2.21
CA ASN A 120 -21.85 -6.45 -3.48
C ASN A 120 -22.73 -5.27 -3.99
N TYR A 121 -23.91 -5.07 -3.40
CA TYR A 121 -24.80 -3.94 -3.70
C TYR A 121 -24.43 -2.66 -2.93
N ILE A 122 -23.53 -2.74 -1.95
CA ILE A 122 -23.02 -1.57 -1.21
C ILE A 122 -21.50 -1.43 -1.29
N THR A 123 -20.77 -2.50 -1.59
CA THR A 123 -19.31 -2.46 -1.74
C THR A 123 -18.90 -2.84 -3.17
N THR A 124 -18.00 -2.09 -3.76
CA THR A 124 -17.32 -2.45 -5.01
C THR A 124 -15.83 -2.67 -4.78
N ARG A 125 -15.22 -3.49 -5.64
CA ARG A 125 -13.77 -3.54 -5.77
C ARG A 125 -13.31 -2.34 -6.57
N SER A 126 -12.67 -1.39 -5.90
CA SER A 126 -12.03 -0.24 -6.51
C SER A 126 -10.61 -0.54 -6.99
N GLY A 127 -10.04 -1.68 -6.60
CA GLY A 127 -8.75 -2.16 -7.10
C GLY A 127 -7.64 -1.15 -6.84
N ALA A 128 -6.94 -0.70 -7.88
CA ALA A 128 -5.83 0.26 -7.79
C ALA A 128 -6.26 1.71 -8.05
N GLY A 129 -7.53 2.06 -7.80
CA GLY A 129 -8.01 3.44 -7.95
C GLY A 129 -7.24 4.41 -7.06
N ARG A 130 -6.65 5.45 -7.66
CA ARG A 130 -5.88 6.48 -6.97
C ARG A 130 -6.76 7.28 -6.01
N ALA A 131 -6.33 7.40 -4.77
CA ALA A 131 -6.92 8.33 -3.82
C ALA A 131 -6.03 9.58 -3.69
N THR A 132 -6.65 10.75 -3.61
CA THR A 132 -5.94 12.05 -3.62
C THR A 132 -6.46 12.99 -2.55
N SER A 133 -5.54 13.49 -1.75
CA SER A 133 -5.68 14.58 -0.78
C SER A 133 -4.46 15.50 -0.85
N ASP A 134 -4.49 16.64 -0.16
CA ASP A 134 -3.40 17.61 -0.18
C ASP A 134 -2.06 17.06 0.35
N THR A 135 -2.13 16.10 1.28
CA THR A 135 -0.95 15.55 1.97
C THR A 135 -0.67 14.09 1.61
N PHE A 136 -1.54 13.45 0.84
CA PHE A 136 -1.42 12.05 0.47
C PHE A 136 -2.14 11.79 -0.83
N THR A 137 -1.39 11.32 -1.82
CA THR A 137 -1.94 10.75 -3.04
C THR A 137 -1.24 9.44 -3.32
N LYS A 138 -2.00 8.35 -3.45
CA LYS A 138 -1.45 7.01 -3.68
C LYS A 138 -2.46 6.09 -4.35
N GLU A 139 -1.96 5.10 -5.07
CA GLU A 139 -2.73 3.98 -5.59
C GLU A 139 -2.54 2.75 -4.67
N PRO A 140 -3.62 2.12 -4.20
CA PRO A 140 -3.52 0.91 -3.37
C PRO A 140 -3.23 -0.32 -4.22
N ASP A 141 -2.71 -1.38 -3.59
CA ASP A 141 -2.47 -2.66 -4.28
C ASP A 141 -3.76 -3.46 -4.46
N GLY A 142 -4.66 -3.33 -3.51
CA GLY A 142 -6.05 -3.79 -3.58
C GLY A 142 -6.92 -2.92 -2.69
N SER A 143 -8.19 -2.72 -3.07
CA SER A 143 -9.09 -1.92 -2.26
C SER A 143 -10.56 -2.22 -2.51
N PHE A 144 -11.35 -1.91 -1.48
CA PHE A 144 -12.81 -1.94 -1.52
C PHE A 144 -13.34 -0.55 -1.17
N THR A 145 -14.36 -0.12 -1.90
CA THR A 145 -15.00 1.18 -1.73
C THR A 145 -16.51 0.97 -1.60
N LEU A 146 -17.17 1.72 -0.72
CA LEU A 146 -18.63 1.72 -0.68
C LEU A 146 -19.17 2.47 -1.90
N LEU A 147 -20.27 2.03 -2.49
CA LEU A 147 -20.79 2.58 -3.75
C LEU A 147 -21.17 4.07 -3.68
N ASP A 148 -21.42 4.59 -2.48
CA ASP A 148 -21.75 5.98 -2.21
C ASP A 148 -20.51 6.84 -1.84
N ARG A 149 -19.30 6.29 -1.97
CA ARG A 149 -18.04 6.93 -1.60
C ARG A 149 -17.04 6.89 -2.74
N ASP A 150 -16.14 7.86 -2.74
CA ASP A 150 -15.03 7.95 -3.70
C ASP A 150 -13.69 7.47 -3.09
N TRP A 151 -13.64 7.25 -1.78
CA TRP A 151 -12.44 6.85 -1.05
C TRP A 151 -12.56 5.40 -0.52
N PRO A 152 -11.48 4.59 -0.58
CA PRO A 152 -11.54 3.19 -0.16
C PRO A 152 -11.77 3.02 1.35
N ILE A 153 -12.71 2.14 1.71
CA ILE A 153 -13.04 1.78 3.09
C ILE A 153 -12.04 0.77 3.66
N LEU A 154 -11.53 -0.12 2.79
CA LEU A 154 -10.52 -1.12 3.10
C LEU A 154 -9.42 -1.09 2.03
N VAL A 155 -8.17 -1.06 2.48
CA VAL A 155 -6.98 -1.04 1.61
C VAL A 155 -6.06 -2.21 1.93
N ILE A 156 -5.42 -2.76 0.89
CA ILE A 156 -4.35 -3.75 0.97
C ILE A 156 -3.08 -3.12 0.40
N GLU A 157 -1.97 -3.26 1.12
CA GLU A 157 -0.62 -2.81 0.71
C GLU A 157 0.36 -3.96 0.89
N ALA A 158 1.01 -4.40 -0.17
CA ALA A 158 2.03 -5.44 -0.15
C ALA A 158 3.42 -4.84 -0.38
N GLY A 159 4.42 -5.29 0.39
CA GLY A 159 5.78 -4.80 0.31
C GLY A 159 6.79 -5.93 0.27
N VAL A 160 7.44 -6.12 -0.88
CA VAL A 160 8.55 -7.08 -1.04
C VAL A 160 9.89 -6.39 -0.77
N SER A 161 10.16 -5.32 -1.52
CA SER A 161 11.43 -4.57 -1.50
C SER A 161 11.48 -3.53 -0.38
N GLU A 162 10.32 -3.02 0.01
CA GLU A 162 10.17 -1.99 1.05
C GLU A 162 10.35 -2.57 2.44
N SER A 163 10.80 -1.75 3.37
CA SER A 163 10.87 -2.12 4.78
C SER A 163 9.49 -2.10 5.43
N GLU A 164 9.38 -2.72 6.60
CA GLU A 164 8.17 -2.65 7.43
C GLU A 164 7.81 -1.20 7.81
N ALA A 165 8.81 -0.34 8.02
CA ALA A 165 8.56 1.07 8.34
C ALA A 165 7.83 1.80 7.21
N LYS A 166 8.15 1.49 5.94
CA LYS A 166 7.47 2.06 4.78
C LYS A 166 6.02 1.64 4.70
N LEU A 167 5.73 0.35 4.94
CA LEU A 167 4.34 -0.15 5.02
C LEU A 167 3.56 0.50 6.16
N ASN A 168 4.18 0.75 7.31
CA ASN A 168 3.54 1.47 8.42
C ASN A 168 3.19 2.91 8.03
N ILE A 169 4.06 3.58 7.26
CA ILE A 169 3.81 4.94 6.74
C ILE A 169 2.65 4.93 5.74
N ASP A 170 2.59 3.94 4.86
CA ASP A 170 1.48 3.80 3.90
C ASP A 170 0.17 3.55 4.62
N ALA A 171 0.15 2.64 5.63
CA ALA A 171 -1.04 2.39 6.44
C ALA A 171 -1.53 3.65 7.17
N ARG A 172 -0.61 4.44 7.74
CA ARG A 172 -0.93 5.75 8.34
C ARG A 172 -1.43 6.74 7.30
N GLY A 173 -0.82 6.81 6.13
CA GLY A 173 -1.26 7.67 5.04
C GLY A 173 -2.72 7.36 4.65
N TRP A 174 -3.05 6.09 4.49
CA TRP A 174 -4.42 5.67 4.22
C TRP A 174 -5.39 6.01 5.33
N LEU A 175 -5.05 5.78 6.60
CA LEU A 175 -5.99 6.00 7.71
C LEU A 175 -6.08 7.48 8.14
N GLU A 176 -4.95 8.17 8.25
CA GLU A 176 -4.83 9.45 8.95
C GLU A 176 -4.94 10.66 8.00
N SER A 177 -4.93 10.46 6.69
CA SER A 177 -4.99 11.57 5.74
C SER A 177 -6.29 12.38 5.85
N PRO A 178 -6.24 13.70 5.61
CA PRO A 178 -7.44 14.51 5.52
C PRO A 178 -8.40 13.94 4.48
N LYS A 179 -9.69 13.87 4.82
CA LYS A 179 -10.76 13.27 4.01
C LYS A 179 -10.66 11.76 3.81
N SER A 180 -9.71 11.08 4.44
CA SER A 180 -9.69 9.62 4.42
C SER A 180 -10.96 9.06 5.06
N GLU A 181 -11.59 8.17 4.32
CA GLU A 181 -12.68 7.32 4.78
C GLU A 181 -12.22 5.91 5.09
N THR A 182 -10.92 5.61 4.98
CA THR A 182 -10.40 4.26 5.23
C THR A 182 -10.58 3.90 6.71
N GLU A 183 -11.19 2.74 6.95
CA GLU A 183 -11.42 2.19 8.28
C GLU A 183 -10.46 1.05 8.62
N VAL A 184 -9.96 0.35 7.58
CA VAL A 184 -9.05 -0.79 7.72
C VAL A 184 -7.96 -0.73 6.64
N VAL A 185 -6.70 -0.94 7.04
CA VAL A 185 -5.61 -1.24 6.11
C VAL A 185 -4.99 -2.57 6.48
N ILE A 186 -4.73 -3.42 5.49
CA ILE A 186 -3.98 -4.67 5.68
C ILE A 186 -2.65 -4.55 4.95
N THR A 187 -1.56 -4.55 5.71
CA THR A 187 -0.21 -4.55 5.13
C THR A 187 0.35 -5.97 5.07
N ILE A 188 0.96 -6.35 3.96
CA ILE A 188 1.57 -7.64 3.71
C ILE A 188 3.08 -7.45 3.49
N LYS A 189 3.87 -7.67 4.54
CA LYS A 189 5.34 -7.64 4.43
C LYS A 189 5.85 -9.00 3.99
N ILE A 190 6.41 -9.05 2.79
CA ILE A 190 7.00 -10.28 2.22
C ILE A 190 8.51 -10.20 2.38
N ASN A 191 9.12 -11.24 2.96
CA ASN A 191 10.57 -11.36 2.98
C ASN A 191 11.05 -11.87 1.63
N ARG A 192 12.01 -11.16 1.03
CA ARG A 192 12.57 -11.51 -0.29
C ARG A 192 13.45 -12.77 -0.25
N HIS A 193 14.10 -13.03 0.89
CA HIS A 193 15.19 -14.00 1.02
C HIS A 193 14.87 -15.20 1.90
N SER A 194 13.75 -15.16 2.64
CA SER A 194 13.21 -16.29 3.38
C SER A 194 11.71 -16.44 3.08
N PRO A 195 11.14 -17.64 3.21
CA PRO A 195 9.70 -17.85 3.08
C PRO A 195 8.98 -17.41 4.35
N GLU A 196 9.00 -16.10 4.60
CA GLU A 196 8.38 -15.44 5.75
C GLU A 196 7.49 -14.29 5.25
N ILE A 197 6.26 -14.22 5.74
CA ILE A 197 5.30 -13.17 5.42
C ILE A 197 4.66 -12.69 6.72
N THR A 198 4.51 -11.37 6.87
CA THR A 198 3.79 -10.78 8.01
C THR A 198 2.62 -9.97 7.50
N PHE A 199 1.42 -10.32 7.96
CA PHE A 199 0.20 -9.57 7.73
C PHE A 199 -0.09 -8.72 8.97
N LYS A 200 -0.48 -7.47 8.77
CA LYS A 200 -0.94 -6.62 9.87
C LYS A 200 -2.24 -5.94 9.50
N ARG A 201 -3.18 -5.91 10.44
CA ARG A 201 -4.40 -5.14 10.34
C ARG A 201 -4.26 -3.83 11.12
N TRP A 202 -4.47 -2.74 10.42
CA TRP A 202 -4.40 -1.38 10.94
C TRP A 202 -5.77 -0.75 11.01
N GLU A 203 -6.00 0.04 12.05
CA GLU A 203 -7.19 0.85 12.23
C GLU A 203 -6.86 2.08 13.09
N LYS A 204 -7.75 3.07 13.09
CA LYS A 204 -7.65 4.20 14.02
C LYS A 204 -7.90 3.73 15.45
N SER A 205 -7.08 4.21 16.39
CA SER A 205 -7.27 3.94 17.81
C SER A 205 -8.63 4.44 18.28
N THR A 206 -9.38 3.57 18.93
CA THR A 206 -10.66 3.89 19.57
C THR A 206 -10.51 4.52 20.95
N SER A 207 -9.27 4.68 21.45
CA SER A 207 -9.01 5.27 22.77
C SER A 207 -9.57 6.68 22.87
N THR A 208 -10.61 6.88 23.68
CA THR A 208 -11.09 8.21 24.08
C THR A 208 -10.01 8.93 24.89
N PRO A 209 -9.54 10.11 24.49
CA PRO A 209 -8.61 10.88 25.30
C PRO A 209 -9.31 11.42 26.54
N GLN A 210 -8.59 11.49 27.67
CA GLN A 210 -9.03 12.23 28.85
C GLN A 210 -9.17 13.75 28.61
N ARG A 211 -8.66 14.28 27.48
CA ARG A 211 -8.73 15.71 27.14
C ARG A 211 -8.83 15.89 25.63
N VAL A 212 -9.97 16.39 25.15
CA VAL A 212 -10.18 16.76 23.74
C VAL A 212 -9.60 18.15 23.52
N THR A 213 -8.46 18.26 22.85
CA THR A 213 -7.96 19.53 22.31
C THR A 213 -8.46 19.71 20.88
N ARG A 214 -8.45 20.95 20.35
CA ARG A 214 -8.87 21.28 18.97
C ARG A 214 -8.05 20.55 17.88
N SER A 215 -6.97 19.85 18.23
CA SER A 215 -6.09 19.09 17.34
C SER A 215 -6.18 17.57 17.60
N PHE A 216 -7.36 17.06 17.95
CA PHE A 216 -7.53 15.63 18.22
C PHE A 216 -7.39 14.81 16.92
N HIS A 217 -6.42 13.90 16.89
CA HIS A 217 -6.23 12.91 15.84
C HIS A 217 -6.18 11.53 16.49
N GLN A 218 -6.98 10.59 15.99
CA GLN A 218 -6.91 9.19 16.38
C GLN A 218 -5.75 8.54 15.62
N PRO A 219 -4.66 8.15 16.30
CA PRO A 219 -3.51 7.56 15.62
C PRO A 219 -3.88 6.18 15.06
N ALA A 220 -3.35 5.84 13.90
CA ALA A 220 -3.42 4.51 13.34
C ALA A 220 -2.53 3.56 14.15
N ILE A 221 -3.10 2.42 14.52
CA ILE A 221 -2.45 1.37 15.30
C ILE A 221 -2.65 0.02 14.59
N SER A 222 -1.65 -0.84 14.70
CA SER A 222 -1.73 -2.23 14.25
C SER A 222 -2.28 -3.07 15.40
N ASN A 223 -3.51 -3.56 15.28
CA ASN A 223 -4.19 -4.27 16.38
C ASN A 223 -4.10 -5.79 16.28
N GLU A 224 -3.70 -6.30 15.12
CA GLU A 224 -3.63 -7.73 14.86
C GLU A 224 -2.50 -8.03 13.89
N ILE A 225 -1.70 -9.04 14.21
CA ILE A 225 -0.50 -9.43 13.44
C ILE A 225 -0.55 -10.94 13.24
N VAL A 226 -0.47 -11.36 11.99
CA VAL A 226 -0.34 -12.77 11.60
C VAL A 226 1.02 -12.96 10.96
N HIS A 227 1.82 -13.86 11.55
CA HIS A 227 3.09 -14.27 10.97
C HIS A 227 2.92 -15.63 10.29
N ALA A 228 3.47 -15.73 9.09
CA ALA A 228 3.52 -16.93 8.29
C ALA A 228 4.97 -17.29 8.00
N LYS A 229 5.34 -18.55 8.21
CA LYS A 229 6.68 -19.05 7.94
C LYS A 229 6.63 -20.46 7.38
N TYR A 230 7.49 -20.74 6.39
CA TYR A 230 7.73 -22.10 5.91
C TYR A 230 9.12 -22.58 6.35
N GLN A 231 9.18 -23.71 7.05
CA GLN A 231 10.44 -24.32 7.43
C GLN A 231 10.27 -25.83 7.60
N ASN A 232 11.24 -26.62 7.15
CA ASN A 232 11.25 -28.09 7.27
C ASN A 232 9.97 -28.75 6.75
N ASP A 233 9.49 -28.29 5.59
CA ASP A 233 8.26 -28.77 4.93
C ASP A 233 6.96 -28.58 5.73
N VAL A 234 7.00 -27.69 6.73
CA VAL A 234 5.85 -27.30 7.53
C VAL A 234 5.57 -25.81 7.32
N THR A 235 4.30 -25.48 7.09
CA THR A 235 3.80 -24.10 7.10
C THR A 235 3.25 -23.78 8.48
N GLU A 236 3.76 -22.73 9.11
CA GLU A 236 3.28 -22.22 10.38
C GLU A 236 2.56 -20.88 10.15
N ILE A 237 1.31 -20.77 10.62
CA ILE A 237 0.52 -19.54 10.64
C ILE A 237 0.09 -19.28 12.09
N THR A 238 0.45 -18.11 12.63
CA THR A 238 0.22 -17.81 14.06
C THR A 238 -1.25 -17.71 14.43
N GLY A 239 -2.11 -17.17 13.56
CA GLY A 239 -3.50 -16.86 13.88
C GLY A 239 -4.40 -16.65 12.66
N ASP A 240 -5.68 -16.49 12.95
CA ASP A 240 -6.64 -15.90 12.02
C ASP A 240 -6.54 -14.35 12.10
N MET A 241 -7.27 -13.65 11.23
CA MET A 241 -7.44 -12.20 11.30
C MET A 241 -8.92 -11.83 11.13
N VAL A 242 -9.47 -10.99 12.01
CA VAL A 242 -10.89 -10.60 11.96
C VAL A 242 -11.04 -9.16 11.48
N ILE A 243 -11.85 -8.96 10.45
CA ILE A 243 -12.21 -7.64 9.92
C ILE A 243 -13.67 -7.38 10.27
N PRO A 244 -13.97 -6.40 11.15
CA PRO A 244 -15.34 -6.14 11.55
C PRO A 244 -16.24 -5.75 10.38
N LEU A 245 -17.42 -6.34 10.29
CA LEU A 245 -18.41 -6.06 9.26
C LEU A 245 -18.71 -4.56 9.18
N ALA A 246 -18.87 -3.92 10.34
CA ALA A 246 -19.19 -2.50 10.43
C ALA A 246 -18.14 -1.60 9.75
N LYS A 247 -16.89 -2.05 9.67
CA LYS A 247 -15.79 -1.33 9.01
C LYS A 247 -15.71 -1.58 7.51
N ILE A 248 -16.44 -2.58 7.01
CA ILE A 248 -16.52 -2.88 5.58
C ILE A 248 -17.83 -2.31 5.01
N ALA A 249 -18.95 -2.57 5.70
CA ALA A 249 -20.29 -2.18 5.27
C ALA A 249 -20.68 -0.76 5.70
N GLY A 250 -19.94 -0.13 6.62
CA GLY A 250 -20.30 1.16 7.22
C GLY A 250 -21.51 1.09 8.17
N ARG A 251 -21.98 -0.12 8.51
CA ARG A 251 -23.15 -0.37 9.34
C ARG A 251 -23.06 -1.73 10.05
N GLY A 252 -23.84 -1.93 11.10
CA GLY A 252 -24.01 -3.25 11.72
C GLY A 252 -24.71 -4.27 10.79
N PRO A 253 -24.73 -5.56 11.19
CA PRO A 253 -25.38 -6.62 10.43
C PRO A 253 -26.90 -6.38 10.34
N GLN A 254 -27.46 -6.62 9.15
CA GLN A 254 -28.90 -6.46 8.88
C GLN A 254 -29.65 -7.80 8.88
N ASN A 255 -28.93 -8.92 8.79
CA ASN A 255 -29.50 -10.26 8.78
C ASN A 255 -28.46 -11.27 9.29
N SER A 256 -28.88 -12.51 9.54
CA SER A 256 -28.03 -13.56 10.12
C SER A 256 -26.91 -14.05 9.20
N ASN A 257 -26.90 -13.68 7.92
CA ASN A 257 -25.84 -14.06 6.98
C ASN A 257 -24.71 -13.02 6.93
N GLU A 258 -24.87 -11.88 7.59
CA GLU A 258 -23.85 -10.84 7.67
C GLU A 258 -23.10 -10.94 9.00
N ASP A 259 -21.78 -11.02 8.91
CA ASP A 259 -20.85 -11.29 10.01
C ASP A 259 -19.52 -10.58 9.71
N ASP A 260 -18.68 -10.42 10.73
CA ASP A 260 -17.29 -10.07 10.58
C ASP A 260 -16.58 -11.07 9.63
N ILE A 261 -15.60 -10.57 8.87
CA ILE A 261 -14.83 -11.43 7.96
C ILE A 261 -13.61 -11.97 8.70
N THR A 262 -13.59 -13.28 8.93
CA THR A 262 -12.38 -13.97 9.40
C THR A 262 -11.54 -14.43 8.20
N VAL A 263 -10.32 -13.92 8.06
CA VAL A 263 -9.27 -14.51 7.23
C VAL A 263 -8.64 -15.63 8.04
N THR A 264 -8.92 -16.87 7.63
CA THR A 264 -8.52 -18.05 8.40
C THR A 264 -7.05 -18.41 8.19
N LYS A 265 -6.47 -19.20 9.10
CA LYS A 265 -5.14 -19.80 8.94
C LYS A 265 -5.00 -20.53 7.61
N ALA A 266 -6.02 -21.27 7.19
CA ALA A 266 -6.03 -21.97 5.91
C ALA A 266 -5.95 -21.00 4.72
N ALA A 267 -6.72 -19.91 4.75
CA ALA A 267 -6.67 -18.89 3.71
C ALA A 267 -5.30 -18.18 3.66
N PHE A 268 -4.72 -17.86 4.82
CA PHE A 268 -3.35 -17.32 4.87
C PHE A 268 -2.33 -18.31 4.33
N GLU A 269 -2.43 -19.59 4.70
CA GLU A 269 -1.55 -20.64 4.22
C GLU A 269 -1.61 -20.79 2.69
N GLU A 270 -2.81 -20.76 2.08
CA GLU A 270 -2.98 -20.81 0.63
C GLU A 270 -2.27 -19.64 -0.06
N ILE A 271 -2.54 -18.40 0.38
CA ILE A 271 -1.89 -17.19 -0.17
C ILE A 271 -0.37 -17.27 0.00
N CYS A 272 0.11 -17.67 1.18
CA CYS A 272 1.55 -17.77 1.46
C CYS A 272 2.23 -18.81 0.58
N LYS A 273 1.57 -19.97 0.35
CA LYS A 273 2.11 -21.02 -0.52
C LYS A 273 2.24 -20.55 -1.97
N GLU A 274 1.26 -19.82 -2.50
CA GLU A 274 1.37 -19.23 -3.84
C GLU A 274 2.55 -18.25 -3.95
N VAL A 275 2.73 -17.40 -2.93
CA VAL A 275 3.85 -16.47 -2.84
C VAL A 275 5.19 -17.21 -2.78
N TRP A 276 5.34 -18.18 -1.88
CA TRP A 276 6.58 -18.94 -1.71
C TRP A 276 6.91 -19.82 -2.91
N ALA A 277 5.90 -20.37 -3.61
CA ALA A 277 6.08 -21.04 -4.89
C ALA A 277 6.61 -20.07 -5.96
N ALA A 278 6.06 -18.86 -6.05
CA ALA A 278 6.56 -17.83 -6.96
C ALA A 278 7.99 -17.37 -6.62
N GLN A 279 8.35 -17.39 -5.33
CA GLN A 279 9.72 -17.16 -4.86
C GLN A 279 10.66 -18.36 -5.01
N LYS A 280 10.14 -19.52 -5.44
CA LYS A 280 10.87 -20.80 -5.58
C LYS A 280 11.41 -21.36 -4.26
N PHE A 281 10.75 -21.05 -3.14
CA PHE A 281 11.03 -21.67 -1.85
C PHE A 281 10.32 -23.01 -1.66
N LEU A 282 9.16 -23.17 -2.31
CA LEU A 282 8.47 -24.46 -2.40
C LEU A 282 8.99 -25.22 -3.63
N LYS A 283 9.29 -26.51 -3.44
CA LYS A 283 9.73 -27.43 -4.49
C LYS A 283 8.57 -28.24 -5.04
#